data_AF-A0A1Q6WTI8-F1
#
_entry.id   AF-A0A1Q6WTI8-F1
#
_cell.length_a   1.000
_cell.length_b   1.000
_cell.length_c   1.000
_cell.angle_alpha   90.00
_cell.angle_beta   90.00
_cell.angle_gamma   90.00
#
_symmetry.space_group_name_H-M   'P 1'
#
loop_
_entity.id
_entity.type
_entity.pdbx_description
1 polymer ?
#
loop_
_entity_poly.entity_id
_entity_poly.type
_entity_poly.pdbx_seq_one_letter_code
_entity_poly.pdbx_strand_id
1 'polypeptide(L)'
;MLLAPASLVGLPFAALLVAARPRTRREWLATSLALGLAVASLLAPAAGLLDGLIRAWIVLVSIAFAASAAVRPATFWSLALRACLYAAAGVAVLGRAIAGPPVWNEVQWDATRAASAVARQVVERAPPLYPLFEPAVRAFAVGWPLWLLLVTLAGLALAWQGHALVARTPLGPPRPASPARGGPERSVRRDAPGAAPAGVALNH
;
A
#
# COMPACT_ATOMS: atom_id res chain seq x y z
N MET A 1 5.80 -20.37 0.07
CA MET A 1 5.56 -19.02 0.61
C MET A 1 5.27 -17.98 -0.50
N LEU A 2 4.41 -18.28 -1.50
CA LEU A 2 4.16 -17.36 -2.63
C LEU A 2 2.79 -16.67 -2.60
N LEU A 3 1.98 -16.88 -1.56
CA LEU A 3 0.63 -16.31 -1.42
C LEU A 3 0.55 -15.03 -0.56
N ALA A 4 1.61 -14.72 0.20
CA ALA A 4 1.71 -13.48 0.98
C ALA A 4 1.69 -12.16 0.16
N PRO A 5 2.18 -12.10 -1.11
CA PRO A 5 2.17 -10.85 -1.88
C PRO A 5 0.77 -10.40 -2.29
N ALA A 6 -0.12 -11.33 -2.63
CA ALA A 6 -1.45 -11.00 -3.14
C ALA A 6 -2.37 -10.42 -2.05
N SER A 7 -2.30 -10.97 -0.83
CA SER A 7 -3.06 -10.48 0.33
C SER A 7 -2.60 -9.08 0.77
N LEU A 8 -1.31 -8.78 0.66
CA LEU A 8 -0.76 -7.44 0.94
C LEU A 8 -1.25 -6.34 0.01
N VAL A 9 -1.80 -6.68 -1.16
CA VAL A 9 -2.40 -5.72 -2.09
C VAL A 9 -3.91 -5.75 -1.98
N GLY A 10 -4.51 -6.95 -2.00
CA GLY A 10 -5.97 -7.12 -2.05
C GLY A 10 -6.70 -6.65 -0.80
N LEU A 11 -6.16 -6.94 0.39
CA LEU A 11 -6.79 -6.61 1.67
C LEU A 11 -6.82 -5.09 1.94
N PRO A 12 -5.70 -4.33 1.80
CA PRO A 12 -5.77 -2.87 1.94
C PRO A 12 -6.58 -2.21 0.82
N PHE A 13 -6.56 -2.75 -0.41
CA PHE A 13 -7.40 -2.25 -1.50
C PHE A 13 -8.90 -2.42 -1.18
N ALA A 14 -9.34 -3.60 -0.73
CA ALA A 14 -10.71 -3.84 -0.30
C ALA A 14 -11.11 -2.91 0.86
N ALA A 15 -10.22 -2.76 1.86
CA ALA A 15 -10.48 -1.91 3.01
C ALA A 15 -10.64 -0.42 2.63
N LEU A 16 -9.84 0.08 1.68
CA LEU A 16 -9.97 1.44 1.14
C LEU A 16 -11.28 1.63 0.37
N LEU A 17 -11.69 0.65 -0.45
CA LEU A 17 -12.95 0.72 -1.18
C LEU A 17 -14.15 0.75 -0.24
N VAL A 18 -14.15 -0.07 0.80
CA VAL A 18 -15.18 -0.05 1.85
C VAL A 18 -15.20 1.31 2.55
N ALA A 19 -14.03 1.83 2.94
CA ALA A 19 -13.91 3.13 3.60
C ALA A 19 -14.39 4.28 2.70
N ALA A 20 -14.18 4.19 1.39
CA ALA A 20 -14.64 5.17 0.40
C ALA A 20 -16.16 5.11 0.13
N ARG A 21 -16.91 4.18 0.78
CA ARG A 21 -18.34 3.92 0.61
C ARG A 21 -18.71 3.58 -0.85
N PRO A 22 -18.60 2.30 -1.27
CA PRO A 22 -18.86 1.90 -2.64
C PRO A 22 -20.34 2.13 -2.99
N ARG A 23 -20.60 2.84 -4.10
CA ARG A 23 -21.95 3.19 -4.56
C ARG A 23 -22.36 2.45 -5.83
N THR A 24 -21.44 1.74 -6.49
CA THR A 24 -21.71 1.04 -7.75
C THR A 24 -21.50 -0.48 -7.64
N ARG A 25 -22.23 -1.27 -8.44
CA ARG A 25 -22.09 -2.73 -8.49
C ARG A 25 -20.67 -3.19 -8.82
N ARG A 26 -19.94 -2.42 -9.65
CA ARG A 26 -18.53 -2.70 -10.00
C ARG A 26 -17.60 -2.55 -8.80
N GLU A 27 -17.79 -1.52 -7.98
CA GLU A 27 -16.99 -1.32 -6.76
C GLU A 27 -17.26 -2.43 -5.73
N TRP A 28 -18.52 -2.88 -5.61
CA TRP A 28 -18.87 -4.02 -4.76
C TRP A 28 -18.25 -5.34 -5.23
N LEU A 29 -18.27 -5.61 -6.54
CA LEU A 29 -17.61 -6.80 -7.11
C LEU A 29 -16.09 -6.77 -6.91
N ALA A 30 -15.45 -5.61 -7.12
CA ALA A 30 -14.02 -5.45 -6.88
C ALA A 30 -13.66 -5.66 -5.40
N THR A 31 -14.50 -5.15 -4.49
CA THR A 31 -14.32 -5.32 -3.04
C THR A 31 -14.48 -6.79 -2.63
N SER A 32 -15.53 -7.47 -3.11
CA SER A 32 -15.77 -8.87 -2.75
C SER A 32 -14.74 -9.83 -3.34
N LEU A 33 -14.26 -9.59 -4.56
CA LEU A 33 -13.16 -10.35 -5.16
C LEU A 33 -11.85 -10.15 -4.40
N ALA A 34 -11.50 -8.91 -4.08
CA ALA A 34 -10.26 -8.60 -3.35
C ALA A 34 -10.30 -9.15 -1.92
N LEU A 35 -11.45 -9.02 -1.25
CA LEU A 35 -11.66 -9.61 0.08
C LEU A 35 -11.63 -11.14 0.03
N GLY A 36 -12.31 -11.75 -0.95
CA GLY A 36 -12.33 -13.20 -1.13
C GLY A 36 -10.93 -13.77 -1.37
N LEU A 37 -10.15 -13.14 -2.25
CA LEU A 37 -8.75 -13.53 -2.50
C LEU A 37 -7.87 -13.35 -1.25
N ALA A 38 -8.04 -12.25 -0.52
CA ALA A 38 -7.28 -12.01 0.69
C ALA A 38 -7.63 -13.00 1.81
N VAL A 39 -8.92 -13.28 2.03
CA VAL A 39 -9.40 -14.26 3.02
C VAL A 39 -8.99 -15.67 2.64
N ALA A 40 -9.13 -16.07 1.37
CA ALA A 40 -8.66 -17.37 0.89
C ALA A 40 -7.15 -17.56 1.12
N SER A 41 -6.36 -16.50 0.91
CA SER A 41 -4.91 -16.51 1.18
C SER A 41 -4.61 -16.67 2.67
N LEU A 42 -5.42 -16.05 3.54
CA LEU A 42 -5.29 -16.10 5.01
C LEU A 42 -5.75 -17.44 5.61
N LEU A 43 -6.64 -18.18 4.95
CA LEU A 43 -7.12 -19.49 5.38
C LEU A 43 -6.18 -20.65 5.01
N ALA A 44 -5.16 -20.41 4.18
CA ALA A 44 -4.17 -21.42 3.88
C ALA A 44 -3.46 -21.89 5.18
N PRO A 45 -3.15 -23.20 5.34
CA PRO A 45 -2.51 -23.72 6.55
C PRO A 45 -1.25 -22.93 6.90
N ALA A 46 -1.14 -22.51 8.16
CA ALA A 46 0.04 -21.79 8.64
C ALA A 46 1.21 -22.78 8.77
N ALA A 47 2.35 -22.43 8.18
CA ALA A 47 3.54 -23.29 8.21
C ALA A 47 4.32 -23.22 9.55
N GLY A 48 4.01 -22.23 10.40
CA GLY A 48 4.72 -21.96 11.64
C GLY A 48 4.30 -20.63 12.25
N LEU A 49 4.96 -20.23 13.34
CA LEU A 49 4.59 -19.06 14.13
C LEU A 49 4.91 -17.75 13.40
N LEU A 50 6.01 -17.72 12.64
CA LEU A 50 6.35 -16.60 11.74
C LEU A 50 5.25 -16.36 10.69
N ASP A 51 4.72 -17.43 10.07
CA ASP A 51 3.67 -17.30 9.05
C ASP A 51 2.37 -16.74 9.67
N GLY A 52 2.01 -17.19 10.87
CA GLY A 52 0.90 -16.63 11.64
C GLY A 52 1.09 -15.14 11.95
N LEU A 53 2.30 -14.74 12.37
CA LEU A 53 2.63 -13.33 12.64
C LEU A 53 2.56 -12.45 11.39
N ILE A 54 3.07 -12.94 10.26
CA ILE A 54 3.00 -12.23 8.97
C ILE A 54 1.53 -12.02 8.57
N ARG A 55 0.69 -13.04 8.71
CA ARG A 55 -0.77 -12.92 8.44
C ARG A 55 -1.44 -11.89 9.34
N ALA A 56 -1.14 -11.90 10.65
CA ALA A 56 -1.66 -10.93 11.60
C ALA A 56 -1.20 -9.50 11.25
N TRP A 57 0.07 -9.32 10.88
CA TRP A 57 0.61 -8.06 10.38
C TRP A 57 -0.18 -7.53 9.19
N ILE A 58 -0.41 -8.36 8.17
CA ILE A 58 -1.15 -7.98 6.95
C ILE A 58 -2.56 -7.47 7.30
N VAL A 59 -3.27 -8.17 8.19
CA VAL A 59 -4.61 -7.77 8.63
C VAL A 59 -4.57 -6.44 9.39
N LEU A 60 -3.70 -6.32 10.39
CA LEU A 60 -3.58 -5.12 11.22
C LEU A 60 -3.16 -3.89 10.41
N VAL A 61 -2.18 -4.02 9.51
CA VAL A 61 -1.72 -2.89 8.70
C VAL A 61 -2.82 -2.42 7.72
N SER A 62 -3.60 -3.36 7.18
CA SER A 62 -4.71 -3.03 6.28
C SER A 62 -5.81 -2.24 6.99
N ILE A 63 -6.21 -2.70 8.19
CA ILE A 63 -7.22 -2.02 9.01
C ILE A 63 -6.71 -0.65 9.45
N ALA A 64 -5.47 -0.57 9.96
CA ALA A 64 -4.89 0.67 10.43
C ALA A 64 -4.75 1.69 9.29
N PHE A 65 -4.38 1.25 8.09
CA PHE A 65 -4.25 2.11 6.92
C PHE A 65 -5.61 2.67 6.47
N ALA A 66 -6.63 1.82 6.34
CA ALA A 66 -7.97 2.24 5.96
C ALA A 66 -8.62 3.16 7.01
N ALA A 67 -8.50 2.83 8.30
CA ALA A 67 -9.00 3.66 9.40
C ALA A 67 -8.29 5.02 9.45
N SER A 68 -6.96 5.04 9.27
CA SER A 68 -6.19 6.28 9.23
C SER A 68 -6.60 7.16 8.05
N ALA A 69 -6.80 6.56 6.87
CA ALA A 69 -7.24 7.26 5.67
C ALA A 69 -8.66 7.85 5.82
N ALA A 70 -9.55 7.15 6.53
CA ALA A 70 -10.91 7.62 6.80
C ALA A 70 -10.97 8.75 7.84
N VAL A 71 -10.12 8.72 8.87
CA VAL A 71 -10.19 9.67 10.01
C VAL A 71 -9.39 10.95 9.74
N ARG A 72 -8.20 10.84 9.14
CA ARG A 72 -7.33 11.98 8.85
C ARG A 72 -6.71 11.82 7.46
N PRO A 73 -7.36 12.34 6.39
CA PRO A 73 -6.77 12.31 5.06
C PRO A 73 -5.45 13.11 5.09
N ALA A 74 -4.35 12.41 4.84
CA ALA A 74 -3.00 12.95 4.83
C ALA A 74 -2.25 12.40 3.60
N THR A 75 -1.02 12.84 3.39
CA THR A 75 -0.14 12.26 2.36
C THR A 75 0.05 10.76 2.60
N PHE A 76 0.16 9.99 1.50
CA PHE A 76 0.39 8.53 1.53
C PHE A 76 1.45 8.10 2.55
N TRP A 77 2.60 8.77 2.57
CA TRP A 77 3.71 8.42 3.45
C TRP A 77 3.37 8.50 4.94
N SER A 78 2.65 9.55 5.36
CA SER A 78 2.23 9.68 6.76
C SER A 78 1.22 8.60 7.15
N LEU A 79 0.28 8.26 6.26
CA LEU A 79 -0.69 7.18 6.48
C LEU A 79 0.00 5.81 6.55
N ALA A 80 0.90 5.52 5.61
CA ALA A 80 1.61 4.26 5.52
C ALA A 80 2.51 4.05 6.75
N LEU A 81 3.29 5.06 7.14
CA LEU A 81 4.14 4.99 8.33
C LEU A 81 3.32 4.80 9.62
N ARG A 82 2.22 5.55 9.79
CA ARG A 82 1.34 5.38 10.96
C ARG A 82 0.70 3.99 11.00
N ALA A 83 0.22 3.49 9.87
CA ALA A 83 -0.34 2.15 9.76
C ALA A 83 0.70 1.07 10.12
N CYS A 84 1.93 1.20 9.63
CA CYS A 84 3.04 0.31 9.97
C CYS A 84 3.37 0.37 11.47
N LEU A 85 3.37 1.56 12.09
CA LEU A 85 3.62 1.71 13.52
C LEU A 85 2.51 1.06 14.37
N TYR A 86 1.24 1.28 14.02
CA TYR A 86 0.12 0.65 14.72
C TYR A 86 0.12 -0.87 14.54
N ALA A 87 0.43 -1.37 13.34
CA ALA A 87 0.55 -2.80 13.08
C ALA A 87 1.72 -3.43 13.85
N ALA A 88 2.88 -2.76 13.91
CA ALA A 88 4.02 -3.21 14.69
C ALA A 88 3.69 -3.32 16.18
N ALA A 89 3.04 -2.29 16.74
CA ALA A 89 2.59 -2.31 18.13
C ALA A 89 1.57 -3.45 18.38
N GLY A 90 0.59 -3.62 17.49
CA GLY A 90 -0.42 -4.66 17.60
C GLY A 90 0.18 -6.07 17.54
N VAL A 91 1.10 -6.32 16.60
CA VAL A 91 1.80 -7.61 16.48
C VAL A 91 2.71 -7.86 17.67
N ALA A 92 3.37 -6.82 18.21
CA ALA A 92 4.21 -6.97 19.39
C ALA A 92 3.41 -7.40 20.63
N VAL A 93 2.23 -6.79 20.83
CA VAL A 93 1.30 -7.14 21.92
C VAL A 93 0.71 -8.53 21.70
N LEU A 94 0.21 -8.80 20.49
CA LEU A 94 -0.46 -10.06 20.16
C LEU A 94 0.49 -11.25 20.24
N GLY A 95 1.72 -11.11 19.71
CA GLY A 95 2.75 -12.14 19.77
C GLY A 95 3.11 -12.49 21.21
N ARG A 96 3.31 -11.48 22.07
CA ARG A 96 3.59 -11.69 23.49
C ARG A 96 2.41 -12.29 24.25
N ALA A 97 1.19 -11.91 23.91
CA ALA A 97 -0.02 -12.40 24.59
C ALA A 97 -0.32 -13.88 24.25
N ILE A 98 -0.09 -14.30 23.01
CA ILE A 98 -0.44 -15.65 22.54
C ILE A 98 0.68 -16.66 22.82
N ALA A 99 1.93 -16.31 22.55
CA ALA A 99 3.06 -17.25 22.58
C ALA A 99 4.06 -16.98 23.71
N GLY A 100 3.79 -15.97 24.56
CA GLY A 100 4.55 -15.72 25.77
C GLY A 100 5.92 -15.06 25.55
N PRO A 101 6.79 -15.07 26.58
CA PRO A 101 8.10 -14.40 26.55
C PRO A 101 9.09 -14.85 25.47
N PRO A 102 9.22 -16.15 25.13
CA PRO A 102 10.21 -16.59 24.16
C PRO A 102 9.75 -16.46 22.70
N VAL A 103 8.55 -15.92 22.44
CA VAL A 103 7.95 -15.82 21.09
C VAL A 103 8.93 -15.30 20.05
N TRP A 104 9.74 -14.29 20.37
CA TRP A 104 10.67 -13.70 19.41
C TRP A 104 11.83 -14.64 19.06
N ASN A 105 12.28 -15.49 19.98
CA ASN A 105 13.29 -16.50 19.68
C ASN A 105 12.71 -17.58 18.77
N GLU A 106 11.46 -17.97 18.99
CA GLU A 106 10.75 -18.93 18.13
C GLU A 106 10.51 -18.37 16.72
N VAL A 107 10.11 -17.09 16.61
CA VAL A 107 10.00 -16.39 15.32
C VAL A 107 11.34 -16.36 14.59
N GLN A 108 12.43 -16.04 15.28
CA GLN A 108 13.77 -15.99 14.68
C GLN A 108 14.24 -17.38 14.22
N TRP A 109 13.90 -18.40 14.99
CA TRP A 109 14.17 -19.79 14.63
C TRP A 109 13.39 -20.23 13.38
N ASP A 110 12.09 -19.92 13.30
CA ASP A 110 11.26 -20.17 12.13
C ASP A 110 11.72 -19.37 10.91
N ALA A 111 12.16 -18.12 11.09
CA ALA A 111 12.72 -17.29 10.03
C ALA A 111 14.00 -17.90 9.45
N THR A 112 14.87 -18.42 10.31
CA THR A 112 16.10 -19.10 9.89
C THR A 112 15.77 -20.38 9.12
N ARG A 113 14.84 -21.21 9.62
CA ARG A 113 14.39 -22.41 8.91
C ARG A 113 13.80 -22.09 7.52
N ALA A 114 12.94 -21.08 7.43
CA ALA A 114 12.33 -20.67 6.17
C ALA A 114 13.39 -20.15 5.18
N ALA A 115 14.33 -19.33 5.66
CA ALA A 115 15.44 -18.82 4.85
C ALA A 115 16.34 -19.97 4.34
N SER A 116 16.70 -20.92 5.19
CA SER A 116 17.48 -22.10 4.81
C SER A 116 16.75 -22.97 3.78
N ALA A 117 15.44 -23.16 3.93
CA ALA A 117 14.64 -23.93 2.97
C ALA A 117 14.65 -23.29 1.58
N VAL A 118 14.47 -21.97 1.50
CA VAL A 118 14.53 -21.22 0.24
C VAL A 118 15.94 -21.26 -0.35
N ALA A 119 16.97 -20.99 0.46
CA ALA A 119 18.35 -21.00 0.00
C ALA A 119 18.75 -22.38 -0.54
N ARG A 120 18.32 -23.46 0.10
CA ARG A 120 18.56 -24.83 -0.36
C ARG A 120 17.90 -25.07 -1.72
N GLN A 121 16.65 -24.64 -1.89
CA GLN A 121 15.94 -24.77 -3.17
C GLN A 121 16.59 -23.95 -4.30
N VAL A 122 17.25 -22.84 -3.97
CA VAL A 122 18.02 -22.03 -4.94
C VAL A 122 19.32 -22.71 -5.31
N VAL A 123 20.07 -23.22 -4.32
CA VAL A 123 21.34 -23.93 -4.54
C VAL A 123 21.13 -25.23 -5.33
N GLU A 124 20.04 -25.96 -5.08
CA GLU A 124 19.67 -27.16 -5.86
C GLU A 124 19.46 -26.83 -7.35
N ARG A 125 18.99 -25.62 -7.67
CA ARG A 125 18.83 -25.16 -9.06
C ARG A 125 20.09 -24.51 -9.64
N ALA A 126 20.96 -23.99 -8.79
CA ALA A 126 22.20 -23.31 -9.17
C ALA A 126 23.33 -23.65 -8.17
N PRO A 127 23.96 -24.83 -8.31
CA PRO A 127 25.04 -25.28 -7.43
C PRO A 127 26.22 -24.30 -7.23
N PRO A 128 26.62 -23.47 -8.22
CA PRO A 128 27.68 -22.48 -8.03
C PRO A 128 27.39 -21.43 -6.95
N LEU A 129 26.13 -21.28 -6.51
CA LEU A 129 25.73 -20.32 -5.48
C LEU A 129 25.96 -20.82 -4.05
N TYR A 130 26.49 -22.04 -3.85
CA TYR A 130 26.77 -22.58 -2.52
C TYR A 130 27.58 -21.63 -1.61
N PRO A 131 28.63 -20.92 -2.08
CA PRO A 131 29.37 -19.97 -1.23
C PRO A 131 28.50 -18.80 -0.73
N LEU A 132 27.40 -18.48 -1.43
CA LEU A 132 26.46 -17.45 -1.05
C LEU A 132 25.35 -17.95 -0.12
N PHE A 133 25.29 -19.26 0.16
CA PHE A 133 24.22 -19.86 0.97
C PHE A 133 24.14 -19.24 2.37
N GLU A 134 25.23 -19.30 3.13
CA GLU A 134 25.27 -18.80 4.50
C GLU A 134 25.04 -17.29 4.61
N PRO A 135 25.68 -16.41 3.80
CA PRO A 135 25.39 -14.97 3.88
C PRO A 135 23.96 -14.64 3.44
N ALA A 136 23.40 -15.36 2.44
CA ALA A 136 22.01 -15.19 2.06
C ALA A 136 21.06 -15.57 3.20
N VAL A 137 21.25 -16.74 3.81
CA VAL A 137 20.42 -17.18 4.94
C VAL A 137 20.49 -16.17 6.09
N ARG A 138 21.68 -15.67 6.46
CA ARG A 138 21.80 -14.62 7.49
C ARG A 138 21.09 -13.33 7.10
N ALA A 139 21.27 -12.86 5.86
CA ALA A 139 20.63 -11.64 5.38
C ALA A 139 19.10 -11.75 5.39
N PHE A 140 18.54 -12.91 5.02
CA PHE A 140 17.10 -13.16 5.06
C PHE A 140 16.59 -13.36 6.50
N ALA A 141 17.29 -14.14 7.32
CA ALA A 141 16.88 -14.46 8.69
C ALA A 141 17.01 -13.27 9.64
N VAL A 142 17.95 -12.34 9.42
CA VAL A 142 18.08 -11.13 10.24
C VAL A 142 17.28 -9.97 9.62
N GLY A 143 17.28 -9.87 8.29
CA GLY A 143 16.66 -8.77 7.56
C GLY A 143 15.15 -8.92 7.31
N TRP A 144 14.51 -10.03 7.72
CA TRP A 144 13.10 -10.27 7.44
C TRP A 144 12.15 -9.14 7.89
N PRO A 145 12.34 -8.43 9.02
CA PRO A 145 11.42 -7.35 9.41
C PRO A 145 11.50 -6.17 8.43
N LEU A 146 12.71 -5.85 7.97
CA LEU A 146 12.93 -4.80 6.99
C LEU A 146 12.36 -5.18 5.63
N TRP A 147 12.57 -6.42 5.19
CA TRP A 147 11.97 -6.92 3.95
C TRP A 147 10.45 -6.90 4.00
N LEU A 148 9.86 -7.32 5.12
CA LEU A 148 8.41 -7.27 5.33
C LEU A 148 7.88 -5.84 5.23
N LEU A 149 8.59 -4.87 5.83
CA LEU A 149 8.24 -3.46 5.76
C LEU A 149 8.28 -2.94 4.30
N LEU A 150 9.36 -3.23 3.56
CA LEU A 150 9.50 -2.79 2.17
C LEU A 150 8.41 -3.36 1.26
N VAL A 151 8.12 -4.66 1.39
CA VAL A 151 7.04 -5.32 0.63
C VAL A 151 5.67 -4.77 1.03
N THR A 152 5.46 -4.46 2.32
CA THR A 152 4.23 -3.84 2.81
C THR A 152 4.05 -2.44 2.22
N LEU A 153 5.10 -1.61 2.19
CA LEU A 153 5.05 -0.27 1.59
C LEU A 153 4.74 -0.34 0.10
N ALA A 154 5.37 -1.27 -0.63
CA ALA A 154 5.08 -1.49 -2.05
C ALA A 154 3.61 -1.92 -2.27
N GLY A 155 3.11 -2.85 -1.45
CA GLY A 155 1.71 -3.31 -1.51
C GLY A 155 0.71 -2.20 -1.20
N LEU A 156 0.96 -1.40 -0.15
CA LEU A 156 0.15 -0.25 0.21
C LEU A 156 0.17 0.84 -0.87
N ALA A 157 1.32 1.09 -1.49
CA ALA A 157 1.43 2.05 -2.59
C ALA A 157 0.60 1.61 -3.79
N LEU A 158 0.68 0.33 -4.16
CA LEU A 158 -0.10 -0.25 -5.25
C LEU A 158 -1.61 -0.22 -4.95
N ALA A 159 -2.00 -0.58 -3.72
CA ALA A 159 -3.39 -0.50 -3.26
C ALA A 159 -3.91 0.95 -3.27
N TRP A 160 -3.10 1.91 -2.82
CA TRP A 160 -3.45 3.33 -2.83
C TRP A 160 -3.63 3.88 -4.24
N GLN A 161 -2.72 3.54 -5.16
CA GLN A 161 -2.82 3.91 -6.58
C GLN A 161 -4.06 3.28 -7.23
N GLY A 162 -4.30 1.98 -6.98
CA GLY A 162 -5.46 1.26 -7.48
C GLY A 162 -6.78 1.85 -6.97
N HIS A 163 -6.89 2.15 -5.67
CA HIS A 163 -8.10 2.75 -5.10
C HIS A 163 -8.42 4.08 -5.79
N ALA A 164 -7.39 4.89 -6.06
CA ALA A 164 -7.56 6.20 -6.65
C ALA A 164 -7.89 6.16 -8.16
N LEU A 165 -7.83 4.98 -8.79
CA LEU A 165 -8.30 4.76 -10.17
C LEU A 165 -9.75 4.23 -10.19
N VAL A 166 -10.16 3.51 -9.16
CA VAL A 166 -11.46 2.81 -9.11
C VAL A 166 -12.54 3.61 -8.37
N ALA A 167 -12.18 4.26 -7.27
CA ALA A 167 -13.14 4.98 -6.44
C ALA A 167 -13.58 6.30 -7.08
N ARG A 168 -14.90 6.51 -7.18
CA ARG A 168 -15.46 7.79 -7.65
C ARG A 168 -15.17 8.97 -6.71
N THR A 169 -15.03 8.69 -5.41
CA THR A 169 -14.65 9.67 -4.38
C THR A 169 -13.44 9.13 -3.62
N PRO A 170 -12.22 9.32 -4.15
CA PRO A 170 -11.01 8.78 -3.54
C PRO A 170 -10.76 9.44 -2.17
N LEU A 171 -10.28 8.64 -1.23
CA LEU A 171 -9.84 9.11 0.08
C LEU A 171 -8.43 9.69 -0.08
N GLY A 172 -8.28 11.02 -0.02
CA GLY A 172 -6.98 11.69 -0.13
C GLY A 172 -7.10 13.09 -0.76
N PRO A 173 -6.01 13.89 -0.71
CA PRO A 173 -6.00 15.19 -1.37
C PRO A 173 -6.29 15.02 -2.87
N PRO A 174 -7.10 15.92 -3.46
CA PRO A 174 -7.47 15.82 -4.87
C PRO A 174 -6.21 15.76 -5.72
N ARG A 175 -6.15 14.82 -6.68
CA ARG A 175 -5.08 14.83 -7.68
C ARG A 175 -5.08 16.22 -8.33
N PRO A 176 -3.92 16.89 -8.49
CA PRO A 176 -3.87 18.07 -9.30
C PRO A 176 -4.43 17.71 -10.68
N ALA A 177 -5.42 18.49 -11.13
CA ALA A 177 -6.02 18.30 -12.43
C ALA A 177 -4.90 18.16 -13.46
N SER A 178 -4.96 17.12 -14.29
CA SER A 178 -4.07 17.00 -15.44
C SER A 178 -4.08 18.35 -16.17
N PRO A 179 -2.93 18.96 -16.50
CA PRO A 179 -2.95 20.16 -17.33
C PRO A 179 -3.71 19.77 -18.59
N ALA A 180 -4.83 20.45 -18.81
CA ALA A 180 -5.67 20.21 -19.96
C ALA A 180 -4.77 20.28 -21.18
N ARG A 181 -4.67 19.16 -21.90
CA ARG A 181 -4.05 19.11 -23.22
C ARG A 181 -4.77 20.18 -24.04
N GLY A 182 -3.99 21.17 -24.47
CA GLY A 182 -4.47 22.47 -24.90
C GLY A 182 -5.59 22.43 -25.95
N GLY A 183 -6.46 23.42 -25.85
CA GLY A 183 -7.41 23.78 -26.89
C GLY A 183 -8.12 25.08 -26.51
N PRO A 184 -8.40 25.94 -27.51
CA PRO A 184 -7.43 26.68 -28.29
C PRO A 184 -7.31 28.12 -27.74
N GLU A 185 -6.20 28.77 -28.08
CA GLU A 185 -6.02 30.21 -27.91
C GLU A 185 -7.27 30.96 -28.42
N ARG A 186 -8.00 31.59 -27.50
CA ARG A 186 -8.87 32.71 -27.88
C ARG A 186 -7.95 33.90 -28.10
N SER A 187 -7.58 34.04 -29.37
CA SER A 187 -7.08 35.25 -29.99
C SER A 187 -7.76 36.49 -29.38
N VAL A 188 -6.95 37.28 -28.68
CA VAL A 188 -7.28 38.66 -28.34
C VAL A 188 -7.34 39.41 -29.67
N ARG A 189 -8.53 39.45 -30.26
CA ARG A 189 -8.84 40.23 -31.45
C ARG A 189 -8.70 41.70 -31.07
N ARG A 190 -7.56 42.29 -31.43
CA ARG A 190 -7.38 43.74 -31.55
C ARG A 190 -8.33 44.23 -32.65
N ASP A 191 -9.53 44.61 -32.26
CA ASP A 191 -10.37 45.48 -33.07
C ASP A 191 -10.10 46.93 -32.61
N ALA A 192 -9.20 47.60 -33.32
CA ALA A 192 -9.30 49.04 -33.52
C ALA A 192 -9.90 49.24 -34.92
N PRO A 193 -10.88 50.13 -35.07
CA PRO A 193 -10.59 51.29 -35.90
C PRO A 193 -11.14 52.59 -35.30
N GLY A 194 -10.39 53.67 -35.52
CA GLY A 194 -10.68 54.98 -34.97
C GLY A 194 -11.83 55.74 -35.64
N ALA A 195 -12.29 56.77 -34.93
CA ALA A 195 -12.78 58.03 -35.48
C ALA A 195 -12.94 59.01 -34.31
N ALA A 196 -12.19 60.12 -34.34
CA ALA A 196 -12.55 61.33 -33.60
C ALA A 196 -13.81 61.96 -34.22
N PRO A 197 -14.58 62.76 -33.45
CA PRO A 197 -14.40 64.20 -33.63
C PRO A 197 -14.43 65.01 -32.33
N ALA A 198 -13.95 66.24 -32.49
CA ALA A 198 -13.76 67.29 -31.51
C ALA A 198 -15.07 67.83 -30.88
N GLY A 199 -14.98 68.41 -29.68
CA GLY A 199 -16.07 69.20 -29.13
C GLY A 199 -15.96 69.64 -27.66
N VAL A 200 -15.13 70.65 -27.39
CA VAL A 200 -15.33 71.75 -26.41
C VAL A 200 -15.33 71.43 -24.89
N ALA A 201 -14.25 71.85 -24.22
CA ALA A 201 -14.29 72.34 -22.85
C ALA A 201 -13.21 73.42 -22.66
N LEU A 202 -13.61 74.69 -22.55
CA LEU A 202 -12.83 75.72 -21.85
C LEU A 202 -13.79 76.67 -21.12
N ASN A 203 -13.65 76.68 -19.80
CA ASN A 203 -14.06 77.77 -18.92
C ASN A 203 -13.05 78.93 -19.05
N HIS A 204 -13.59 80.14 -18.82
CA HIS A 204 -12.99 81.49 -18.85
C HIS A 204 -12.97 82.18 -20.22
#